data_AF-A0A1H9P348-F1
#
_entry.id   AF-A0A1H9P348-F1
#
_cell.length_a   1.000
_cell.length_b   1.000
_cell.length_c   1.000
_cell.angle_alpha   90.00
_cell.angle_beta   90.00
_cell.angle_gamma   90.00
#
_symmetry.space_group_name_H-M   'P 1'
#
loop_
_entity.id
_entity.type
_entity.pdbx_description
1 polymer ?
#
loop_
_entity_poly.entity_id
_entity_poly.type
_entity_poly.pdbx_seq_one_letter_code
_entity_poly.pdbx_strand_id
1 'polypeptide(L)' 'MSPTDRQEDLLVAVALTEFSVHYENADPKLAEQAWQLAANRLVEYDIGPANAVDTLEIVCVTGDCSQTLTWTLRKR' A
#
# COMPACT_ATOMS: atom_id res chain seq x y z
N MET A 1 20.01 3.98 -6.09
CA MET A 1 19.00 2.92 -6.21
C MET A 1 18.92 2.49 -7.65
N SER A 2 18.94 1.18 -7.86
CA SER A 2 18.64 0.60 -9.16
C SER A 2 17.14 0.78 -9.46
N PRO A 3 16.71 0.80 -10.73
CA PRO A 3 15.29 0.89 -11.09
C PRO A 3 14.43 -0.24 -10.47
N THR A 4 15.04 -1.40 -10.22
CA THR A 4 14.43 -2.57 -9.59
C THR A 4 14.18 -2.40 -8.10
N ASP A 5 15.09 -1.73 -7.35
CA ASP A 5 14.91 -1.49 -5.91
C ASP A 5 13.63 -0.66 -5.66
N ARG A 6 13.41 0.35 -6.52
CA ARG A 6 12.20 1.18 -6.47
C ARG A 6 10.95 0.35 -6.71
N GLN A 7 10.94 -0.52 -7.71
CA GLN A 7 9.76 -1.33 -8.03
C GLN A 7 9.42 -2.31 -6.90
N GLU A 8 10.44 -2.92 -6.28
CA GLU A 8 10.27 -3.83 -5.15
C GLU A 8 9.70 -3.10 -3.92
N ASP A 9 10.21 -1.92 -3.58
CA ASP A 9 9.69 -1.15 -2.45
C ASP A 9 8.23 -0.74 -2.64
N LEU A 10 7.86 -0.37 -3.88
CA LEU A 10 6.47 -0.06 -4.21
C LEU A 10 5.56 -1.28 -4.10
N LEU A 11 6.00 -2.45 -4.58
CA LEU A 11 5.25 -3.69 -4.46
C LEU A 11 5.03 -4.09 -2.99
N VAL A 12 6.08 -3.98 -2.17
CA VAL A 12 6.03 -4.24 -0.73
C VAL A 12 5.07 -3.28 -0.04
N ALA A 13 5.11 -1.99 -0.39
CA ALA A 13 4.21 -1.00 0.19
C ALA A 13 2.73 -1.27 -0.16
N VAL A 14 2.44 -1.66 -1.40
CA VAL A 14 1.08 -2.02 -1.84
C VAL A 14 0.59 -3.25 -1.09
N ALA A 15 1.40 -4.32 -1.02
CA ALA A 15 1.05 -5.54 -0.31
C ALA A 15 0.80 -5.31 1.19
N LEU A 16 1.62 -4.49 1.84
CA LEU A 16 1.43 -4.13 3.24
C LEU A 16 0.19 -3.26 3.48
N THR A 17 -0.15 -2.40 2.52
CA THR A 17 -1.39 -1.61 2.58
C THR A 17 -2.61 -2.53 2.48
N GLU A 18 -2.65 -3.44 1.52
CA GLU A 18 -3.72 -4.43 1.37
C GLU A 18 -3.83 -5.33 2.60
N PHE A 19 -2.69 -5.83 3.10
CA PHE A 19 -2.62 -6.62 4.33
C PHE A 19 -3.19 -5.87 5.53
N SER A 20 -2.86 -4.57 5.69
CA SER A 20 -3.40 -3.78 6.79
C SER A 20 -4.93 -3.71 6.79
N VAL A 21 -5.54 -3.62 5.60
CA VAL A 21 -7.00 -3.58 5.44
C VAL A 21 -7.62 -4.92 5.82
N HIS A 22 -7.05 -6.03 5.36
CA HIS A 22 -7.58 -7.36 5.65
C HIS A 22 -7.49 -7.74 7.14
N TYR A 23 -6.48 -7.24 7.85
CA TYR A 23 -6.25 -7.59 9.25
C TYR A 23 -6.79 -6.56 10.24
N GLU A 24 -7.41 -5.45 9.81
CA GLU A 24 -7.90 -4.40 10.71
C GLU A 24 -8.87 -4.93 11.78
N ASN A 25 -9.74 -5.87 11.42
CA ASN A 25 -10.70 -6.47 12.35
C ASN A 25 -10.15 -7.68 13.12
N ALA A 26 -9.15 -8.38 12.56
CA ALA A 26 -8.59 -9.59 13.15
C ALA A 26 -7.49 -9.28 14.17
N ASP A 27 -6.60 -8.34 13.81
CA ASP A 27 -5.55 -7.82 14.67
C ASP A 27 -5.26 -6.35 14.29
N PRO A 28 -5.94 -5.39 14.96
CA PRO A 28 -5.79 -3.97 14.67
C PRO A 28 -4.36 -3.45 14.84
N LYS A 29 -3.59 -4.05 15.76
CA LYS A 29 -2.21 -3.64 16.04
C LYS A 29 -1.28 -4.09 14.93
N LEU A 30 -1.45 -5.31 14.44
CA LEU A 30 -0.72 -5.82 13.28
C LEU A 30 -1.08 -5.03 12.01
N ALA A 31 -2.35 -4.70 11.83
CA ALA A 31 -2.80 -3.84 10.73
C ALA A 31 -2.16 -2.45 10.78
N GLU A 32 -2.10 -1.81 11.95
CA GLU A 32 -1.43 -0.52 12.13
C GLU A 32 0.06 -0.60 11.82
N GLN A 33 0.75 -1.66 12.27
CA GLN A 33 2.17 -1.87 11.99
C GLN A 33 2.44 -2.06 10.49
N ALA A 34 1.59 -2.84 9.80
CA ALA A 34 1.69 -3.04 8.36
C ALA A 34 1.49 -1.72 7.60
N TRP A 35 0.52 -0.90 8.02
CA TRP A 35 0.28 0.42 7.43
C TRP A 35 1.47 1.37 7.64
N GLN A 36 2.03 1.45 8.85
CA GLN A 36 3.20 2.28 9.13
C GLN A 36 4.41 1.82 8.31
N LEU A 37 4.61 0.51 8.16
CA LEU A 37 5.69 -0.04 7.36
C LEU A 37 5.50 0.27 5.87
N ALA A 38 4.28 0.20 5.35
CA ALA A 38 3.95 0.63 3.99
C ALA A 38 4.25 2.12 3.78
N ALA A 39 3.81 2.97 4.71
CA ALA A 39 4.04 4.41 4.64
C ALA A 39 5.54 4.75 4.63
N ASN A 40 6.34 4.09 5.48
CA ASN A 40 7.79 4.29 5.51
C ASN A 40 8.46 3.95 4.17
N ARG A 41 8.00 2.90 3.48
CA ARG A 41 8.51 2.55 2.14
C ARG A 41 8.14 3.55 1.07
N LEU A 42 7.00 4.23 1.22
CA LEU A 42 6.51 5.20 0.25
C LEU A 42 7.07 6.61 0.45
N VAL A 43 7.42 6.98 1.69
CA VAL A 43 8.01 8.28 2.03
C VAL A 43 9.32 8.53 1.26
N GLU A 44 10.12 7.49 1.04
CA GLU A 44 11.38 7.60 0.28
C GLU A 44 11.16 8.03 -1.18
N TYR A 45 9.95 7.84 -1.71
CA TYR A 45 9.59 8.11 -3.09
C TYR A 45 8.61 9.27 -3.27
N ASP A 46 8.22 9.94 -2.18
CA ASP A 46 7.23 11.03 -2.14
C ASP A 46 5.93 10.70 -2.88
N ILE A 47 5.46 9.44 -2.76
CA ILE A 47 4.22 9.00 -3.39
C ILE A 47 3.25 8.39 -2.38
N GLY A 48 1.95 8.55 -2.65
CA GLY A 48 0.91 7.84 -1.91
C GLY A 48 0.67 6.42 -2.45
N PRO A 49 -0.03 5.55 -1.70
CA PRO A 49 -0.33 4.18 -2.12
C PRO A 49 -1.09 4.10 -3.45
N ALA A 50 -2.03 5.02 -3.70
CA ALA A 50 -2.76 5.10 -4.97
C ALA A 50 -1.81 5.34 -6.16
N ASN A 51 -0.87 6.27 -6.00
CA ASN A 51 0.12 6.58 -7.03
C ASN A 51 1.13 5.44 -7.21
N ALA A 52 1.40 4.64 -6.17
CA ALA A 52 2.25 3.47 -6.27
C ALA A 52 1.62 2.38 -7.16
N VAL A 53 0.31 2.15 -7.03
CA VAL A 53 -0.43 1.21 -7.89
C VAL A 53 -0.40 1.65 -9.35
N ASP A 54 -0.63 2.95 -9.61
CA ASP A 54 -0.55 3.53 -10.95
C ASP A 54 0.88 3.45 -11.52
N THR A 55 1.90 3.70 -10.69
CA THR A 55 3.32 3.62 -11.09
C THR A 55 3.75 2.19 -11.42
N LEU A 56 3.14 1.20 -10.77
CA LEU A 56 3.46 -0.21 -10.99
C LEU A 56 2.71 -0.83 -12.17
N GLU A 57 1.83 -0.08 -12.84
CA GLU A 57 0.92 -0.59 -13.89
C GLU A 57 0.20 -1.89 -13.47
N ILE A 58 -0.06 -2.06 -12.17
CA ILE A 58 -0.75 -3.25 -11.67
C ILE A 58 -2.21 -3.11 -12.07
N VAL A 59 -2.58 -3.78 -13.17
CA VAL A 59 -3.98 -4.00 -13.53
C VAL A 59 -4.62 -4.76 -12.37
N CYS A 60 -5.62 -4.17 -11.71
CA CYS A 60 -6.40 -4.78 -10.64
C CYS A 60 -6.96 -6.15 -11.11
N VAL A 61 -6.28 -7.27 -10.78
CA VAL A 61 -6.74 -8.63 -11.10
C VAL A 61 -7.82 -9.11 -10.11
N THR A 62 -8.03 -8.41 -9.00
CA THR A 62 -9.10 -8.67 -8.04
C THR A 62 -10.08 -7.50 -8.06
N GLY A 63 -11.35 -7.78 -8.35
CA GLY A 63 -12.40 -6.82 -8.67
C GLY A 63 -12.89 -5.92 -7.52
N ASP A 64 -11.99 -5.41 -6.67
CA ASP A 64 -12.34 -4.60 -5.50
C ASP A 64 -11.43 -3.37 -5.30
N CYS A 65 -10.87 -2.82 -6.39
CA CYS A 65 -10.08 -1.58 -6.31
C CYS A 65 -10.90 -0.33 -5.88
N SER A 66 -12.24 -0.40 -5.84
CA SER A 66 -13.07 0.69 -5.31
C SER A 66 -13.03 0.81 -3.79
N GLN A 67 -12.83 -0.28 -3.04
CA GLN A 67 -12.79 -0.21 -1.58
C GLN A 67 -11.41 0.24 -1.07
N THR A 68 -10.31 -0.12 -1.75
CA THR A 68 -8.94 0.21 -1.31
C THR A 68 -8.64 1.72 -1.34
N LEU A 69 -9.14 2.45 -2.34
CA LEU A 69 -8.91 3.89 -2.51
C LEU A 69 -9.76 4.77 -1.58
N THR A 70 -10.90 4.25 -1.10
CA THR A 70 -11.82 5.02 -0.24
C THR A 70 -11.29 5.15 1.20
N TRP A 71 -10.45 4.20 1.65
CA TRP A 71 -9.90 4.21 3.00
C TRP A 71 -8.51 4.86 3.12
N THR A 72 -7.74 4.95 2.04
CA THR A 72 -6.44 5.66 2.03
C THR A 72 -6.59 7.15 2.35
N LEU A 73 -7.74 7.74 2.04
CA LEU A 73 -8.12 9.11 2.42
C LEU A 73 -8.69 9.23 3.85
N ARG A 74 -9.10 8.13 4.48
CA ARG A 74 -9.76 8.12 5.79
C ARG A 74 -8.81 8.05 6.99
N LYS A 75 -7.59 7.53 6.81
CA LYS A 75 -6.52 7.52 7.83
C LYS A 75 -5.55 8.71 7.73
N ARG A 76 -5.91 9.75 6.98
CA ARG A 76 -5.18 11.02 6.98
C ARG A 76 -5.53 11.88 8.19
#